data_AF-A0AAU6BQK2-F1
#
_entry.id   AF-A0AAU6BQK2-F1
#
_cell.length_a   1.000
_cell.length_b   1.000
_cell.length_c   1.000
_cell.angle_alpha   90.00
_cell.angle_beta   90.00
_cell.angle_gamma   90.00
#
_symmetry.space_group_name_H-M   'P 1'
#
loop_
_entity.id
_entity.type
_entity.pdbx_description
1 polymer ?
#
loop_
_entity_poly.entity_id
_entity_poly.type
_entity_poly.pdbx_seq_one_letter_code
_entity_poly.pdbx_strand_id
1 'polypeptide(L)'
;MRCVIARYPFDLTKSEVEAMLKGIRPEQPVTGPCAVISRKVYPVKQVGEVITKQDRRDFTAFEVTRALTRLGFTCHETPPAPATPAAAPAPAEDTTVDSGPESTSYIGTTLG
;
A
#
# COMPACT_ATOMS: atom_id res chain seq x y z
N MET A 1 -5.22 15.05 -21.49
CA MET A 1 -5.30 16.02 -20.38
C MET A 1 -3.93 16.66 -20.23
N ARG A 2 -3.86 17.96 -19.96
CA ARG A 2 -2.57 18.63 -19.69
C ARG A 2 -2.27 18.64 -18.20
N CYS A 3 -1.14 18.07 -17.80
CA CYS A 3 -0.63 18.10 -16.43
C CYS A 3 0.78 18.74 -16.39
N VAL A 4 1.20 19.21 -15.23
CA VAL A 4 2.54 19.80 -15.05
C VAL A 4 3.29 18.97 -14.01
N ILE A 5 4.47 18.47 -14.37
CA ILE A 5 5.35 17.67 -13.50
C ILE A 5 6.77 18.21 -13.68
N ALA A 6 7.54 18.37 -12.60
CA ALA A 6 8.89 18.97 -12.66
C ALA A 6 8.92 20.36 -13.32
N ARG A 7 7.83 21.14 -13.19
CA ARG A 7 7.61 22.44 -13.87
C ARG A 7 7.42 22.37 -15.40
N TYR A 8 7.38 21.19 -16.00
CA TYR A 8 7.13 21.01 -17.43
C TYR A 8 5.70 20.55 -17.71
N PRO A 9 5.04 21.11 -18.75
CA PRO A 9 3.74 20.64 -19.18
C PRO A 9 3.85 19.34 -19.98
N PHE A 10 2.94 18.40 -19.70
CA PHE A 10 2.78 17.14 -20.41
C PHE A 10 1.33 16.97 -20.84
N ASP A 11 1.12 16.50 -22.06
CA ASP A 11 -0.18 16.10 -22.58
C ASP A 11 -0.24 14.58 -22.55
N LEU A 12 -0.97 14.04 -21.56
CA LEU A 12 -1.08 12.60 -21.35
C LEU A 12 -2.56 12.18 -21.28
N THR A 13 -2.81 10.96 -21.70
CA THR A 13 -4.07 10.25 -21.54
C THR A 13 -3.88 9.03 -20.64
N LYS A 14 -4.97 8.52 -20.07
CA LYS A 14 -4.94 7.31 -19.23
C LYS A 14 -4.35 6.11 -19.98
N SER A 15 -4.75 5.93 -21.24
CA SER A 15 -4.28 4.81 -22.09
C SER A 15 -2.80 4.93 -22.45
N GLU A 16 -2.27 6.13 -22.66
CA GLU A 16 -0.82 6.31 -22.90
C GLU A 16 0.00 5.92 -21.68
N VAL A 17 -0.42 6.34 -20.48
CA VAL A 17 0.27 5.96 -19.24
C VAL A 17 0.27 4.43 -19.06
N GLU A 18 -0.86 3.76 -19.31
CA GLU A 18 -0.96 2.30 -19.26
C GLU A 18 -0.08 1.61 -20.30
N ALA A 19 -0.02 2.16 -21.52
CA ALA A 19 0.82 1.63 -22.59
C ALA A 19 2.31 1.79 -22.29
N MET A 20 2.73 2.93 -21.73
CA MET A 20 4.12 3.18 -21.35
C MET A 20 4.60 2.25 -20.22
N LEU A 21 3.70 1.86 -19.32
CA LEU A 21 4.01 0.92 -18.23
C LEU A 21 3.88 -0.56 -18.64
N LYS A 22 3.44 -0.85 -19.87
CA LYS A 22 3.32 -2.22 -20.35
C LYS A 22 4.69 -2.88 -20.42
N GLY A 23 4.85 -3.98 -19.68
CA GLY A 23 6.12 -4.70 -19.58
C GLY A 23 7.04 -4.20 -18.46
N ILE A 24 6.70 -3.09 -17.80
CA ILE A 24 7.45 -2.58 -16.65
C ILE A 24 6.95 -3.26 -15.37
N ARG A 25 7.87 -3.85 -14.62
CA ARG A 25 7.58 -4.47 -13.32
C ARG A 25 7.51 -3.38 -12.25
N PRO A 26 6.52 -3.42 -11.34
CA PRO A 26 6.51 -2.54 -10.18
C PRO A 26 7.77 -2.74 -9.34
N GLU A 27 8.34 -1.65 -8.86
CA GLU A 27 9.44 -1.68 -7.92
C GLU A 27 8.97 -2.07 -6.53
N GLN A 28 9.71 -3.00 -5.94
CA GLN A 28 9.47 -3.51 -4.60
C GLN A 28 10.68 -3.10 -3.72
N PRO A 29 10.46 -2.68 -2.46
CA PRO A 29 9.18 -2.53 -1.78
C PRO A 29 8.46 -1.22 -2.13
N VAL A 30 7.13 -1.29 -2.24
CA VAL A 30 6.30 -0.09 -2.24
C VAL A 30 6.12 0.31 -0.78
N THR A 31 6.69 1.44 -0.35
CA THR A 31 6.66 1.89 1.06
C THR A 31 5.99 3.26 1.25
N GLY A 32 5.47 3.85 0.17
CA GLY A 32 4.87 5.18 0.18
C GLY A 32 3.88 5.37 -0.95
N PRO A 33 3.72 6.60 -1.45
CA PRO A 33 2.65 6.91 -2.39
C PRO A 33 2.72 6.04 -3.64
N CYS A 34 1.58 5.44 -3.98
CA CYS A 34 1.48 4.49 -5.08
C CYS A 34 0.18 4.66 -5.87
N ALA A 35 0.20 4.23 -7.12
CA ALA A 35 -0.96 4.26 -8.01
C ALA A 35 -1.32 2.86 -8.48
N VAL A 36 -2.61 2.58 -8.53
CA VAL A 36 -3.16 1.35 -9.12
C VAL A 36 -3.27 1.56 -10.62
N ILE A 37 -2.46 0.84 -11.38
CA ILE A 37 -2.43 0.91 -12.84
C ILE A 37 -2.72 -0.48 -13.38
N SER A 38 -3.80 -0.59 -14.16
CA SER A 38 -4.41 -1.86 -14.54
C SER A 38 -4.77 -2.72 -13.32
N ARG A 39 -3.89 -3.63 -12.91
CA ARG A 39 -4.09 -4.56 -11.78
C ARG A 39 -2.88 -4.62 -10.83
N LYS A 40 -1.96 -3.65 -10.95
CA LYS A 40 -0.70 -3.62 -10.22
C LYS A 40 -0.57 -2.28 -9.50
N VAL A 41 0.11 -2.32 -8.36
CA VAL A 41 0.43 -1.14 -7.56
C VAL A 41 1.85 -0.70 -7.91
N TYR A 42 1.99 0.52 -8.41
CA TYR A 42 3.29 1.11 -8.77
C TYR A 42 3.61 2.28 -7.85
N PRO A 43 4.85 2.41 -7.34
CA PRO A 43 5.31 3.65 -6.70
C PRO A 43 5.11 4.84 -7.63
N VAL A 44 4.56 5.94 -7.14
CA VAL A 44 4.30 7.11 -8.01
C VAL A 44 5.59 7.69 -8.58
N LYS A 45 6.72 7.56 -7.88
CA LYS A 45 8.02 8.03 -8.40
C LYS A 45 8.51 7.21 -9.59
N GLN A 46 8.26 5.91 -9.58
CA GLN A 46 8.56 5.04 -10.72
C GLN A 46 7.69 5.42 -11.93
N VAL A 47 6.39 5.61 -11.71
CA VAL A 47 5.47 6.03 -12.79
C VAL A 47 5.89 7.38 -13.36
N GLY A 48 6.23 8.34 -12.49
CA GLY A 48 6.71 9.66 -12.88
C GLY A 48 7.94 9.60 -13.77
N GLU A 49 8.93 8.78 -13.41
CA GLU A 49 10.15 8.59 -14.20
C GLU A 49 9.84 8.03 -15.59
N VAL A 50 8.97 7.02 -15.69
CA VAL A 50 8.59 6.40 -16.96
C VAL A 50 7.88 7.39 -17.88
N ILE A 51 6.88 8.14 -17.37
CA ILE A 51 6.05 9.02 -18.20
C ILE A 51 6.76 10.33 -18.57
N THR A 52 7.64 10.84 -17.71
CA THR A 52 8.36 12.10 -17.95
C THR A 52 9.75 11.89 -18.57
N LYS A 53 10.33 10.69 -18.43
CA LYS A 53 11.73 10.37 -18.73
C LYS A 53 12.73 11.28 -17.99
N GLN A 54 12.33 11.87 -16.86
CA GLN A 54 13.16 12.70 -15.99
C GLN A 54 13.67 11.91 -14.79
N ASP A 55 14.71 12.40 -14.12
CA ASP A 55 15.21 11.79 -12.89
C ASP A 55 14.20 11.99 -11.76
N ARG A 56 14.13 11.03 -10.83
CA ARG A 56 13.23 11.11 -9.67
C ARG A 56 13.51 12.33 -8.79
N ARG A 57 14.69 12.94 -8.86
CA ARG A 57 15.05 14.14 -8.09
C ARG A 57 14.40 15.41 -8.63
N ASP A 58 13.95 15.40 -9.87
CA ASP A 58 13.39 16.59 -10.54
C ASP A 58 11.92 16.83 -10.17
N PHE A 59 11.23 15.84 -9.62
CA PHE A 59 9.83 15.94 -9.20
C PHE A 59 9.54 15.26 -7.87
N THR A 60 8.44 15.72 -7.26
CA THR A 60 7.90 15.20 -6.01
C THR A 60 6.87 14.09 -6.26
N ALA A 61 6.72 13.19 -5.29
CA ALA A 61 5.66 12.18 -5.33
C ALA A 61 4.27 12.83 -5.42
N PHE A 62 4.07 13.97 -4.74
CA PHE A 62 2.80 14.70 -4.74
C PHE A 62 2.42 15.25 -6.12
N GLU A 63 3.36 15.80 -6.88
CA GLU A 63 3.11 16.26 -8.25
C GLU A 63 2.60 15.13 -9.14
N VAL A 64 3.26 13.97 -9.06
CA VAL A 64 2.88 12.80 -9.86
C VAL A 64 1.53 12.24 -9.40
N THR A 65 1.30 12.09 -8.09
CA THR A 65 0.01 11.67 -7.54
C THR A 65 -1.12 12.57 -8.05
N ARG A 66 -0.94 13.90 -7.98
CA ARG A 66 -1.95 14.85 -8.46
C ARG A 66 -2.23 14.69 -9.95
N ALA A 67 -1.19 14.48 -10.75
CA ALA A 67 -1.33 14.24 -12.19
C ALA A 67 -2.08 12.93 -12.49
N LEU A 68 -1.74 11.84 -11.80
CA LEU A 68 -2.38 10.54 -11.98
C LEU A 68 -3.84 10.53 -11.51
N THR A 69 -4.15 11.11 -10.35
CA THR A 69 -5.53 11.25 -9.86
C THR A 69 -6.39 12.03 -10.85
N ARG A 70 -5.83 13.09 -11.43
CA ARG A 70 -6.47 13.91 -12.46
C ARG A 70 -6.74 13.16 -13.76
N LEU A 71 -5.86 12.22 -14.13
CA LEU A 71 -6.05 11.32 -15.27
C LEU A 71 -7.07 10.19 -14.99
N GLY A 72 -7.56 10.08 -13.75
CA GLY A 72 -8.53 9.05 -13.34
C GLY A 72 -7.87 7.74 -12.89
N PHE A 73 -6.65 7.79 -12.35
CA PHE A 73 -6.04 6.68 -11.62
C PHE A 73 -6.36 6.75 -10.12
N THR A 74 -6.45 5.57 -9.50
CA THR A 74 -6.57 5.46 -8.04
C THR A 74 -5.18 5.52 -7.42
N CYS A 75 -4.95 6.49 -6.54
CA CYS A 75 -3.69 6.64 -5.80
C CYS A 75 -3.91 6.43 -4.30
N HIS A 76 -2.92 5.87 -3.63
CA HIS A 76 -2.88 5.66 -2.18
C HIS A 76 -1.60 6.28 -1.61
N GLU A 77 -1.66 6.83 -0.39
CA GLU A 77 -0.48 7.39 0.29
C GLU A 77 0.49 6.31 0.76
N THR A 78 -0.03 5.13 1.06
CA THR A 78 0.69 3.91 1.46
C THR A 78 0.10 2.75 0.66
N PRO A 79 0.88 1.71 0.32
CA PRO A 79 0.34 0.54 -0.36
C PRO A 79 -0.93 0.03 0.32
N PRO A 80 -1.97 -0.35 -0.43
CA PRO A 80 -3.13 -1.00 0.16
C PRO A 80 -2.65 -2.27 0.88
N ALA A 81 -3.11 -2.46 2.12
CA ALA A 81 -2.89 -3.70 2.84
C ALA A 81 -3.32 -4.86 1.93
N PRO A 82 -2.55 -5.96 1.85
CA PRO A 82 -3.00 -7.12 1.11
C PRO A 82 -4.38 -7.47 1.64
N ALA A 83 -5.38 -7.50 0.75
CA ALA A 83 -6.71 -7.93 1.14
C ALA A 83 -6.57 -9.38 1.59
N THR A 84 -6.57 -9.61 2.91
CA THR A 84 -6.80 -10.92 3.47
C THR A 84 -8.13 -11.38 2.86
N PRO A 85 -8.17 -12.49 2.09
CA PRO A 85 -9.45 -13.04 1.67
C PRO A 85 -10.30 -13.17 2.93
N ALA A 86 -11.46 -12.53 2.96
CA ALA A 86 -12.37 -12.62 4.09
C ALA A 86 -12.64 -14.11 4.31
N ALA A 87 -12.04 -14.68 5.34
CA ALA A 87 -12.42 -15.98 5.84
C ALA A 87 -13.91 -15.87 6.18
N ALA A 88 -14.70 -16.77 5.61
CA ALA A 88 -16.11 -16.95 5.92
C ALA A 88 -16.36 -16.88 7.45
N PRO A 89 -17.52 -16.41 7.91
CA PRO A 89 -17.80 -16.30 9.33
C PRO A 89 -17.72 -17.69 9.97
N ALA A 90 -16.70 -17.92 10.79
CA ALA A 90 -16.67 -19.06 11.69
C ALA A 90 -17.69 -18.79 12.82
N PRO A 91 -18.48 -19.79 13.23
CA PRO A 91 -19.53 -19.62 14.22
C PRO A 91 -18.91 -19.22 15.57
N ALA A 92 -19.60 -18.35 16.29
CA ALA A 92 -19.26 -17.98 17.66
C ALA A 92 -19.26 -19.23 18.55
N GLU A 93 -18.08 -19.67 18.94
CA GLU A 93 -17.91 -20.66 20.00
C GLU A 93 -17.86 -19.92 21.33
N ASP A 94 -19.05 -19.91 21.94
CA ASP A 94 -19.30 -19.62 23.34
C ASP A 94 -18.48 -20.59 24.20
N THR A 95 -17.50 -20.09 24.93
CA THR A 95 -16.97 -20.78 26.10
C THR A 95 -16.81 -19.76 27.21
N THR A 96 -17.90 -19.66 27.95
CA THR A 96 -18.03 -19.22 29.32
C THR A 96 -16.76 -19.50 30.13
N VAL A 97 -16.17 -18.43 30.62
CA VAL A 97 -15.17 -18.45 31.71
C VAL A 97 -15.88 -18.96 32.96
N ASP A 98 -15.59 -20.20 33.36
CA ASP A 98 -15.87 -20.70 34.70
C ASP A 98 -14.56 -20.66 35.50
N SER A 99 -14.43 -19.62 36.32
CA SER A 99 -13.28 -19.42 37.21
C SER A 99 -13.64 -19.87 38.62
N GLY A 100 -13.07 -21.01 39.04
CA GLY A 100 -12.75 -21.31 40.45
C GLY A 100 -13.07 -22.75 40.89
N PRO A 101 -12.60 -23.19 42.07
CA PRO A 101 -11.48 -22.65 42.87
C PRO A 101 -10.57 -23.76 43.47
N GLU A 102 -9.59 -23.32 44.28
CA GLU A 102 -8.91 -24.06 45.35
C GLU A 102 -7.87 -25.15 45.00
N SER A 103 -6.63 -24.96 45.49
CA SER A 103 -6.21 -25.67 46.71
C SER A 103 -4.80 -25.28 47.17
N THR A 104 -4.79 -24.75 48.39
CA THR A 104 -3.69 -24.63 49.34
C THR A 104 -2.88 -25.93 49.45
N SER A 105 -1.55 -25.85 49.47
CA SER A 105 -0.72 -26.82 50.20
C SER A 105 0.66 -26.25 50.55
N TYR A 106 1.02 -26.49 51.79
CA TYR A 106 2.09 -25.94 52.59
C TYR A 106 3.13 -27.02 52.84
N ILE A 107 4.41 -26.80 52.51
CA ILE A 107 5.56 -27.52 53.07
C ILE A 107 6.73 -26.50 52.96
N GLY A 108 7.40 -25.99 53.99
CA GLY A 108 7.75 -26.54 55.29
C GLY A 108 9.24 -26.93 55.28
N THR A 109 10.05 -26.31 56.16
CA THR A 109 11.30 -26.83 56.76
C THR A 109 12.65 -26.18 56.35
N THR A 110 13.10 -25.23 57.19
CA THR A 110 14.37 -25.11 57.98
C THR A 110 15.79 -25.19 57.36
N LEU A 111 16.66 -24.38 58.01
CA LEU A 111 18.12 -24.50 58.30
C LEU A 111 19.14 -23.76 57.42
N GLY A 112 19.96 -22.94 58.11
CA GLY A 112 21.18 -22.28 57.64
C GLY A 112 21.49 -21.03 58.45
#